data_AF-A0A8J3VYT4-F1
#
_entry.id   AF-A0A8J3VYT4-F1
#
_cell.length_a   1.000
_cell.length_b   1.000
_cell.length_c   1.000
_cell.angle_alpha   90.00
_cell.angle_beta   90.00
_cell.angle_gamma   90.00
#
_symmetry.space_group_name_H-M   'P 1'
#
loop_
_entity.id
_entity.type
_entity.pdbx_description
1 polymer ?
#
loop_
_entity_poly.entity_id
_entity_poly.type
_entity_poly.pdbx_seq_one_letter_code
_entity_poly.pdbx_strand_id
1 'polypeptide(L)' 'MSEMDPLDEIVEEISTEAPEADTVEQYQLVKVSEDPRWPHRVPFEADPADVAEQERTVDLGEDEDYR' A
#
# COMPACT_ATOMS: atom_id res chain seq x y z
N MET A 1 -16.47 -38.09 15.27
CA MET A 1 -15.11 -37.54 15.11
C MET A 1 -15.30 -36.28 14.29
N SER A 2 -15.01 -35.11 14.86
CA SER A 2 -15.19 -33.83 14.16
C SER A 2 -14.16 -33.78 13.05
N GLU A 3 -14.61 -33.57 11.82
CA GLU A 3 -13.73 -33.33 10.67
C GLU A 3 -12.97 -32.04 10.97
N MET A 4 -11.65 -32.12 11.10
CA MET A 4 -10.80 -30.94 11.30
C MET A 4 -10.80 -30.19 9.97
N ASP A 5 -11.18 -28.92 9.99
CA ASP A 5 -11.14 -28.10 8.78
C ASP A 5 -9.66 -27.99 8.35
N PRO A 6 -9.31 -28.27 7.08
CA PRO A 6 -7.92 -28.20 6.63
C PRO A 6 -7.33 -26.79 6.73
N LEU A 7 -8.17 -25.76 6.94
CA LEU A 7 -7.73 -24.40 7.23
C LEU A 7 -7.32 -24.20 8.70
N ASP A 8 -7.78 -25.03 9.63
CA ASP A 8 -7.44 -24.94 11.06
C ASP A 8 -6.01 -25.45 11.31
N GLU A 9 -5.61 -26.52 10.59
CA GLU A 9 -4.26 -27.10 10.67
C GLU A 9 -3.18 -26.18 10.09
N ILE A 10 -3.48 -25.46 9.01
CA ILE A 10 -2.57 -24.40 8.52
C ILE A 10 -2.50 -23.25 9.52
N VAL A 11 -3.61 -22.77 10.10
CA VAL A 11 -3.62 -21.63 11.03
C VAL A 11 -2.79 -21.89 12.29
N GLU A 12 -2.80 -23.12 12.80
CA GLU A 12 -1.89 -23.54 13.88
C GLU A 12 -0.42 -23.56 13.44
N GLU A 13 -0.11 -23.99 12.21
CA GLU A 13 1.27 -24.07 11.68
C GLU A 13 1.87 -22.68 11.34
N ILE A 14 1.05 -21.70 10.91
CA ILE A 14 1.47 -20.29 10.68
C ILE A 14 1.42 -19.41 11.93
N SER A 15 1.13 -19.97 13.12
CA SER A 15 1.15 -19.22 14.38
C SER A 15 2.56 -18.94 14.89
N THR A 16 3.39 -18.30 14.06
CA THR A 16 4.61 -17.63 14.51
C THR A 16 4.22 -16.20 14.86
N GLU A 17 4.00 -15.94 16.15
CA GLU A 17 3.92 -14.57 16.68
C GLU A 17 5.06 -13.75 16.06
N ALA A 18 4.70 -12.74 15.26
CA ALA A 18 5.69 -11.90 14.62
C ALA A 18 6.56 -11.27 15.73
N PRO A 19 7.89 -11.12 15.53
CA PRO A 19 8.75 -10.51 16.53
C PRO A 19 8.15 -9.20 17.05
N GLU A 20 8.30 -8.89 18.35
CA GLU A 20 7.69 -7.70 18.96
C GLU A 20 7.97 -6.42 18.14
N ALA A 21 9.18 -6.29 17.57
CA ALA A 21 9.54 -5.18 16.69
C ALA A 21 8.70 -5.12 15.38
N ASP A 22 8.46 -6.26 14.75
CA ASP A 22 7.66 -6.37 13.52
C ASP A 22 6.20 -5.99 13.80
N THR A 23 5.66 -6.43 14.94
CA THR A 23 4.31 -6.00 15.36
C THR A 23 4.23 -4.50 15.62
N VAL A 24 5.23 -3.90 16.30
CA VAL A 24 5.24 -2.47 16.59
C VAL A 24 5.26 -1.64 15.31
N GLU A 25 6.10 -1.99 14.32
CA GLU A 25 6.15 -1.29 13.04
C GLU A 25 4.85 -1.47 12.23
N GLN A 26 4.23 -2.66 12.28
CA GLN A 26 2.98 -2.95 11.58
C GLN A 26 1.74 -2.28 12.21
N TYR A 27 1.72 -2.11 13.53
CA TYR A 27 0.65 -1.40 14.24
C TYR A 27 0.86 0.11 14.32
N GLN A 28 2.02 0.60 13.88
CA GLN A 28 2.26 2.03 13.82
C GLN A 28 1.40 2.64 12.72
N LEU A 29 0.58 3.64 13.08
CA LEU A 29 -0.16 4.45 12.12
C LEU A 29 0.84 5.10 11.15
N VAL A 30 0.84 4.63 9.91
CA VAL A 30 1.52 5.30 8.81
C VAL A 30 0.91 6.69 8.70
N LYS A 31 1.75 7.73 8.86
CA LYS A 31 1.34 9.09 8.55
C LYS A 31 1.15 9.18 7.04
N VAL A 32 -0.06 8.91 6.59
CA VAL A 32 -0.49 9.18 5.22
C VAL A 32 -0.38 10.69 5.04
N SER A 33 0.54 11.15 4.19
CA SER A 33 0.62 12.54 3.77
C SER A 33 -0.79 13.03 3.37
N GLU A 34 -1.16 14.27 3.67
CA GLU A 34 -2.54 14.77 3.48
C GLU A 34 -3.02 14.74 2.01
N ASP A 35 -2.13 14.53 1.04
CA ASP A 35 -2.50 14.32 -0.35
C ASP A 35 -1.69 13.17 -1.00
N PRO A 36 -2.12 11.91 -0.86
CA PRO A 36 -1.77 10.83 -1.75
C PRO A 36 -3.01 10.62 -2.61
N ARG A 37 -3.31 11.58 -3.49
CA ARG A 37 -4.44 11.45 -4.44
C ARG A 37 -4.14 10.28 -5.37
N TRP A 38 -4.55 9.09 -4.93
CA TRP A 38 -4.60 7.94 -5.81
C TRP A 38 -5.54 8.25 -6.97
N PRO A 39 -5.16 7.86 -8.19
CA PRO A 39 -6.02 8.04 -9.34
C PRO A 39 -7.38 7.37 -9.10
N HIS A 40 -8.47 8.08 -9.40
CA HIS A 40 -9.82 7.54 -9.19
C HIS A 40 -10.08 6.32 -10.09
N ARG A 41 -9.34 6.19 -11.20
CA ARG A 41 -9.44 5.09 -12.13
C ARG A 41 -8.08 4.78 -12.76
N VAL A 42 -7.69 3.52 -12.69
CA VAL A 42 -6.54 2.98 -13.43
C VAL A 42 -7.07 2.11 -14.58
N PRO A 43 -6.75 2.39 -15.86
CA PRO A 43 -7.07 1.50 -16.96
C PRO A 43 -6.44 0.11 -16.77
N PHE A 44 -7.12 -0.96 -17.22
CA PHE A 44 -6.65 -2.33 -17.00
C PHE A 44 -5.30 -2.63 -17.68
N GLU A 45 -5.03 -1.96 -18.80
CA GLU A 45 -3.79 -2.11 -19.57
C GLU A 45 -2.65 -1.19 -19.08
N ALA A 46 -2.91 -0.28 -18.14
CA ALA A 46 -1.94 0.69 -17.66
C ALA A 46 -1.30 0.24 -16.33
N ASP A 47 -0.02 0.57 -16.17
CA ASP A 47 0.64 0.39 -14.88
C ASP A 47 0.09 1.40 -13.85
N PRO A 48 -0.36 0.95 -12.67
CA PRO A 48 -0.92 1.84 -11.65
C PRO A 48 0.06 2.91 -11.15
N ALA A 49 1.36 2.60 -11.09
CA ALA A 49 2.37 3.55 -10.64
C ALA A 49 2.57 4.65 -11.68
N ASP A 50 2.59 4.30 -12.97
CA ASP A 50 2.64 5.28 -14.06
C ASP A 50 1.43 6.22 -14.01
N VAL A 51 0.21 5.68 -13.81
CA VAL A 51 -1.01 6.51 -13.73
C VAL A 51 -0.96 7.45 -12.52
N ALA A 52 -0.49 6.97 -11.37
CA ALA A 52 -0.34 7.79 -10.18
C ALA A 52 0.69 8.91 -10.36
N GLU A 53 1.81 8.64 -11.04
CA GLU A 53 2.82 9.67 -11.35
C GLU A 53 2.27 10.72 -12.32
N GLN A 54 1.50 10.31 -13.33
CA GLN A 54 1.02 11.22 -14.38
C GLN A 54 -0.17 12.08 -13.92
N GLU A 55 -0.99 11.62 -12.98
CA GLU A 55 -2.05 12.43 -12.39
C GLU A 55 -1.54 13.43 -11.34
N ARG A 56 -0.27 13.33 -10.91
CA ARG A 56 0.27 14.25 -9.91
C ARG A 56 0.42 15.65 -10.49
N THR A 57 -0.12 16.65 -9.80
CA THR A 57 0.16 18.05 -10.14
C THR A 57 1.62 18.35 -9.80
N VAL A 58 2.42 18.63 -10.81
CA VAL A 58 3.76 19.17 -10.61
C VAL A 58 3.64 20.68 -10.43
N ASP A 59 4.04 21.19 -9.27
CA ASP A 59 4.22 22.62 -9.07
C ASP A 59 5.43 23.04 -9.90
N LEU A 60 5.16 23.53 -11.11
CA LEU A 60 6.11 24.29 -11.89
C LEU A 60 6.15 25.65 -11.19
N GLY A 61 7.14 25.89 -10.33
CA GLY A 61 7.33 27.22 -9.72
C GLY A 61 7.41 28.33 -10.78
N GLU A 62 7.53 29.59 -10.34
CA GLU A 62 7.65 30.81 -11.18
C GLU A 62 8.86 30.83 -12.15
N ASP A 63 9.50 29.69 -12.44
CA ASP A 63 10.49 29.53 -13.50
C ASP A 63 9.78 29.42 -14.87
N GLU A 64 9.03 30.48 -15.21
CA GLU A 64 8.54 30.78 -16.57
C GLU A 64 9.69 31.26 -17.49
N ASP A 65 10.93 31.27 -16.97
CA ASP A 65 12.15 31.78 -17.59
C ASP A 65 12.92 30.74 -18.43
N TYR A 66 12.34 29.57 -18.72
CA TYR A 66 12.91 28.66 -19.72
C TYR A 66 12.61 29.18 -21.13
N ARG A 67 13.59 29.90 -21.71
CA ARG A 67 13.58 30.39 -23.09
C ARG A 67 14.71 29.80 -23.92
#